data_AF-A0A4Z0E5P3-F1
#
_entry.id   AF-A0A4Z0E5P3-F1
#
_cell.length_a   1.000
_cell.length_b   1.000
_cell.length_c   1.000
_cell.angle_alpha   90.00
_cell.angle_beta   90.00
_cell.angle_gamma   90.00
#
_symmetry.space_group_name_H-M   'P 1'
#
loop_
_entity.id
_entity.type
_entity.pdbx_description
1 polymer ?
#
loop_
_entity_poly.entity_id
_entity_poly.type
_entity_poly.pdbx_seq_one_letter_code
_entity_poly.pdbx_strand_id
1 'polypeptide(L)'
;MAPQDRQPDRHEGPGRQRRGLGLEGANTLVQTLAILGAGAWGVYTFVYEARIKPGLAPPSVSVKTDLARVGVRGDRVAIRSTVTRTNVGQAGVRVLGLTYTVVGIRTRFSESSDDTAAREAAFRDSLSGTANVDAARDYVRESGGMPILRQGLLFSGATPLPSEPSDLNPGESVSRDVIVYADRKTFDAVRFEVRLAYAKEDDPPVRLRFEAGADGVLATVAAEPCPAPKCPLRTTDFATEFSLW
;
A
#
# COMPACT_ATOMS: atom_id res chain seq x y z
N MET A 1 96.71 59.74 -23.64
CA MET A 1 95.33 60.06 -23.21
C MET A 1 94.42 59.06 -23.90
N ALA A 2 93.81 58.14 -23.13
CA ALA A 2 92.81 57.14 -23.59
C ALA A 2 91.48 57.85 -24.01
N PRO A 3 90.43 57.20 -24.59
CA PRO A 3 90.03 55.77 -24.61
C PRO A 3 89.55 55.23 -26.00
N GLN A 4 89.63 53.92 -26.30
CA GLN A 4 88.62 52.84 -26.15
C GLN A 4 87.19 53.11 -26.64
N ASP A 5 86.74 52.34 -27.63
CA ASP A 5 85.35 51.89 -27.89
C ASP A 5 85.39 50.94 -29.09
N ARG A 6 84.63 49.86 -29.27
CA ARG A 6 83.84 48.96 -28.41
C ARG A 6 83.33 47.88 -29.40
N GLN A 7 83.53 46.61 -29.08
CA GLN A 7 82.90 45.50 -29.80
C GLN A 7 81.75 44.98 -28.93
N PRO A 8 80.53 44.77 -29.45
CA PRO A 8 79.54 44.00 -28.73
C PRO A 8 79.40 42.60 -29.34
N ASP A 9 79.62 41.63 -28.46
CA ASP A 9 79.30 40.21 -28.60
C ASP A 9 77.80 39.99 -28.82
N ARG A 10 77.48 39.03 -29.70
CA ARG A 10 76.16 38.42 -29.80
C ARG A 10 75.93 37.52 -28.59
N HIS A 11 75.01 37.90 -27.72
CA HIS A 11 74.40 36.99 -26.77
C HIS A 11 73.04 36.51 -27.28
N GLU A 12 72.98 35.24 -27.73
CA GLU A 12 71.75 34.47 -27.69
C GLU A 12 71.40 34.22 -26.22
N GLY A 13 70.29 34.83 -25.78
CA GLY A 13 69.66 34.59 -24.49
C GLY A 13 68.42 33.69 -24.63
N PRO A 14 68.12 32.86 -23.62
CA PRO A 14 67.31 31.65 -23.76
C PRO A 14 65.80 31.93 -23.77
N GLY A 15 65.06 31.04 -24.42
CA GLY A 15 63.61 30.94 -24.27
C GLY A 15 63.21 30.86 -22.81
N ARG A 16 62.23 31.66 -22.41
CA ARG A 16 61.54 31.51 -21.12
C ARG A 16 60.05 31.56 -21.32
N GLN A 17 59.48 30.35 -21.33
CA GLN A 17 58.10 30.06 -20.96
C GLN A 17 57.67 30.94 -19.79
N ARG A 18 56.72 31.85 -20.03
CA ARG A 18 55.97 32.51 -18.97
C ARG A 18 54.53 32.66 -19.45
N ARG A 19 53.74 31.59 -19.35
CA ARG A 19 52.26 31.60 -19.43
C ARG A 19 51.56 30.28 -19.06
N GLY A 20 52.19 29.39 -18.28
CA GLY A 20 51.60 28.08 -17.88
C GLY A 20 50.92 28.05 -16.51
N LEU A 21 51.36 28.87 -15.54
CA LEU A 21 51.01 28.69 -14.13
C LEU A 21 49.61 29.19 -13.72
N GLY A 22 48.95 30.03 -14.53
CA GLY A 22 47.62 30.56 -14.22
C GLY A 22 46.47 29.63 -14.65
N LEU A 23 46.66 28.88 -15.74
CA LEU A 23 45.66 27.96 -16.28
C LEU A 23 45.62 26.65 -15.49
N GLU A 24 46.76 26.18 -14.99
CA GLU A 24 46.86 24.99 -14.14
C GLU A 24 46.19 25.21 -12.78
N GLY A 25 46.36 26.39 -12.16
CA GLY A 25 45.68 26.74 -10.91
C GLY A 25 44.16 26.87 -11.08
N ALA A 26 43.71 27.52 -12.16
CA ALA A 26 42.29 27.62 -12.47
C ALA A 26 41.66 26.25 -12.78
N ASN A 27 42.36 25.39 -13.53
CA ASN A 27 41.90 24.03 -13.83
C ASN A 27 41.83 23.17 -12.56
N THR A 28 42.83 23.27 -11.68
CA THR A 28 42.84 22.55 -10.40
C THR A 28 41.69 22.99 -9.49
N LEU A 29 41.37 24.29 -9.46
CA LEU A 29 40.23 24.81 -8.71
C LEU A 29 38.89 24.30 -9.27
N VAL A 30 38.72 24.33 -10.59
CA VAL A 30 37.53 23.80 -11.26
C VAL A 30 37.38 22.30 -11.01
N GLN A 31 38.46 21.52 -11.12
CA GLN A 31 38.44 20.09 -10.80
C GLN A 31 38.06 19.84 -9.33
N THR A 32 38.61 20.62 -8.40
CA THR A 32 38.28 20.50 -6.97
C THR A 32 36.81 20.80 -6.72
N LEU A 33 36.28 21.88 -7.31
CA LEU A 33 34.86 22.23 -7.22
C LEU A 33 33.96 21.18 -7.88
N ALA A 34 34.40 20.60 -9.00
CA ALA A 34 33.66 19.53 -9.67
C ALA A 34 33.60 18.26 -8.80
N ILE A 35 34.69 17.87 -8.14
CA ILE A 35 34.73 16.72 -7.22
C ILE A 35 33.84 16.98 -6.00
N LEU A 36 33.92 18.17 -5.40
CA LEU A 36 33.07 18.55 -4.27
C LEU A 36 31.59 18.61 -4.68
N GLY A 37 31.29 19.16 -5.86
CA GLY A 37 29.95 19.21 -6.43
C GLY A 37 29.39 17.82 -6.69
N ALA A 38 30.17 16.92 -7.29
CA ALA A 38 29.78 15.53 -7.51
C ALA A 38 29.58 14.77 -6.19
N GLY A 39 30.44 15.01 -5.19
CA GLY A 39 30.29 14.46 -3.85
C GLY A 39 29.02 14.95 -3.14
N ALA A 40 28.76 16.26 -3.17
CA ALA A 40 27.56 16.85 -2.60
C ALA A 40 26.28 16.38 -3.32
N TRP A 41 26.33 16.27 -4.65
CA TRP A 41 25.22 15.72 -5.44
C TRP A 41 24.97 14.25 -5.10
N GLY A 42 26.01 13.43 -5.01
CA GLY A 42 25.90 12.04 -4.57
C GLY A 42 25.30 11.92 -3.18
N VAL A 43 25.75 12.74 -2.21
CA VAL A 43 25.16 12.78 -0.87
C VAL A 43 23.69 13.19 -0.93
N TYR A 44 23.34 14.21 -1.71
CA TYR A 44 21.95 14.62 -1.91
C TYR A 44 21.10 13.46 -2.47
N THR A 45 21.51 12.82 -3.55
CA THR A 45 20.72 11.74 -4.17
C THR A 45 20.61 10.51 -3.27
N PHE A 46 21.71 10.06 -2.66
CA PHE A 46 21.69 8.83 -1.86
C PHE A 46 21.10 9.03 -0.46
N VAL A 47 21.30 10.19 0.17
CA VAL A 47 20.77 10.43 1.53
C VAL A 47 19.37 11.03 1.44
N TYR A 48 19.20 12.12 0.69
CA TYR A 48 17.93 12.82 0.67
C TYR A 48 16.88 12.07 -0.15
N GLU A 49 17.18 11.72 -1.41
CA GLU A 49 16.17 11.08 -2.27
C GLU A 49 15.93 9.61 -1.94
N ALA A 50 16.98 8.84 -1.61
CA ALA A 50 16.82 7.42 -1.35
C ALA A 50 16.48 7.05 0.10
N ARG A 51 16.69 7.96 1.08
CA ARG A 51 16.44 7.65 2.50
C ARG A 51 15.49 8.62 3.21
N ILE A 52 15.71 9.94 3.10
CA ILE A 52 14.90 10.93 3.83
C ILE A 52 13.52 11.10 3.20
N LYS A 53 13.44 11.35 1.89
CA LYS A 53 12.16 11.60 1.19
C LYS A 53 11.20 10.39 1.26
N PRO A 54 11.63 9.14 1.07
CA PRO A 54 10.77 7.97 1.26
C PRO A 54 10.39 7.79 2.74
N GLY A 55 11.34 8.07 3.65
CA GLY A 55 11.13 8.11 5.10
C GLY A 55 10.12 9.17 5.59
N LEU A 56 9.67 10.10 4.74
CA LEU A 56 8.62 11.08 5.06
C LEU A 56 7.30 10.82 4.31
N ALA A 57 7.30 9.95 3.30
CA ALA A 57 6.10 9.60 2.57
C ALA A 57 5.13 8.78 3.46
N PRO A 58 3.80 8.97 3.32
CA PRO A 58 2.84 8.13 4.00
C PRO A 58 2.90 6.69 3.47
N PRO A 59 2.66 5.67 4.32
CA PRO A 59 2.54 4.29 3.86
C PRO A 59 1.31 4.13 2.97
N SER A 60 1.41 3.34 1.90
CA SER A 60 0.29 3.09 0.98
C SER A 60 0.30 1.65 0.48
N VAL A 61 -0.79 0.93 0.75
CA VAL A 61 -0.96 -0.46 0.34
C VAL A 61 -2.22 -0.59 -0.50
N SER A 62 -2.09 -1.26 -1.64
CA SER A 62 -3.21 -1.73 -2.45
C SER A 62 -3.46 -3.20 -2.15
N VAL A 63 -4.74 -3.59 -2.08
CA VAL A 63 -5.13 -4.99 -1.94
C VAL A 63 -6.03 -5.35 -3.12
N LYS A 64 -5.75 -6.49 -3.72
CA LYS A 64 -6.55 -7.10 -4.78
C LYS A 64 -6.98 -8.48 -4.33
N THR A 65 -8.24 -8.82 -4.60
CA THR A 65 -8.80 -10.14 -4.32
C THR A 65 -9.30 -10.75 -5.62
N ASP A 66 -8.83 -11.94 -5.95
CA ASP A 66 -9.30 -12.73 -7.08
C ASP A 66 -10.04 -13.97 -6.57
N LEU A 67 -11.26 -14.21 -7.06
CA LEU A 67 -12.09 -15.32 -6.63
C LEU A 67 -12.25 -16.32 -7.77
N ALA A 68 -12.00 -17.60 -7.49
CA ALA A 68 -12.14 -18.68 -8.46
C ALA A 68 -12.81 -19.89 -7.83
N ARG A 69 -13.81 -20.45 -8.52
CA ARG A 69 -14.35 -21.77 -8.19
C ARG A 69 -13.28 -22.82 -8.49
N VAL A 70 -12.92 -23.60 -7.47
CA VAL A 70 -11.86 -24.63 -7.55
C VAL A 70 -12.38 -26.05 -7.34
N GLY A 71 -13.66 -26.22 -6.99
CA GLY A 71 -14.26 -27.55 -6.87
C GLY A 71 -15.72 -27.51 -6.46
N VAL A 72 -16.38 -28.67 -6.54
CA VAL A 72 -17.73 -28.90 -6.03
C VAL A 72 -17.80 -30.26 -5.36
N ARG A 73 -18.46 -30.33 -4.19
CA ARG A 73 -18.77 -31.57 -3.49
C ARG A 73 -20.21 -31.53 -2.99
N GLY A 74 -21.09 -32.26 -3.67
CA GLY A 74 -22.53 -32.20 -3.41
C GLY A 74 -23.06 -30.80 -3.66
N ASP A 75 -23.67 -30.19 -2.65
CA ASP A 75 -24.18 -28.81 -2.71
C ASP A 75 -23.16 -27.74 -2.29
N ARG A 76 -21.93 -28.15 -1.95
CA ARG A 76 -20.88 -27.22 -1.55
C ARG A 76 -19.98 -26.85 -2.72
N VAL A 77 -19.79 -25.56 -2.94
CA VAL A 77 -18.84 -25.00 -3.91
C VAL A 77 -17.58 -24.59 -3.15
N ALA A 78 -16.43 -25.08 -3.59
CA ALA A 78 -15.13 -24.65 -3.08
C ALA A 78 -14.65 -23.45 -3.90
N ILE A 79 -14.33 -22.35 -3.22
CA ILE A 79 -13.90 -21.09 -3.82
C ILE A 79 -12.54 -20.74 -3.25
N ARG A 80 -11.56 -20.56 -4.13
CA ARG A 80 -10.25 -20.02 -3.80
C ARG A 80 -10.31 -18.51 -3.92
N SER A 81 -9.95 -17.84 -2.85
CA SER A 81 -9.66 -16.42 -2.81
C SER A 81 -8.15 -16.21 -2.78
N THR A 82 -7.62 -15.53 -3.78
CA THR A 82 -6.22 -15.12 -3.85
C THR A 82 -6.15 -13.65 -3.50
N VAL A 83 -5.61 -13.33 -2.33
CA VAL A 83 -5.46 -11.95 -1.86
C VAL A 83 -4.02 -11.50 -2.05
N THR A 84 -3.84 -10.52 -2.93
CA THR A 84 -2.57 -9.89 -3.25
C THR A 84 -2.49 -8.54 -2.56
N ARG A 85 -1.45 -8.33 -1.77
CA ARG A 85 -1.16 -7.05 -1.11
C ARG A 85 0.10 -6.47 -1.73
N THR A 86 0.02 -5.22 -2.19
CA THR A 86 1.13 -4.53 -2.87
C THR A 86 1.41 -3.21 -2.17
N ASN A 87 2.67 -2.97 -1.81
CA ASN A 87 3.09 -1.64 -1.40
C ASN A 87 3.22 -0.75 -2.63
N VAL A 88 2.23 0.14 -2.83
CA VAL A 88 2.19 1.09 -3.95
C VAL A 88 2.81 2.44 -3.57
N GLY A 89 3.22 2.59 -2.32
CA GLY A 89 3.90 3.78 -1.81
C GLY A 89 5.41 3.75 -2.03
N GLN A 90 6.06 4.81 -1.54
CA GLN A 90 7.52 4.96 -1.56
C GLN A 90 8.15 4.59 -0.21
N ALA A 91 7.37 4.51 0.87
CA ALA A 91 7.84 4.11 2.19
C ALA A 91 7.71 2.60 2.39
N GLY A 92 8.62 1.99 3.14
CA GLY A 92 8.46 0.63 3.66
C GLY A 92 7.22 0.53 4.55
N VAL A 93 6.49 -0.58 4.44
CA VAL A 93 5.25 -0.81 5.18
C VAL A 93 5.36 -2.07 6.00
N ARG A 94 4.94 -2.02 7.26
CA ARG A 94 4.72 -3.20 8.08
C ARG A 94 3.23 -3.52 8.14
N VAL A 95 2.85 -4.69 7.65
CA VAL A 95 1.50 -5.20 7.91
C VAL A 95 1.43 -5.67 9.38
N LEU A 96 0.34 -5.31 10.06
CA LEU A 96 0.13 -5.64 11.48
C LEU A 96 -1.00 -6.65 11.65
N GLY A 97 -2.05 -6.54 10.83
CA GLY A 97 -3.21 -7.44 10.90
C GLY A 97 -3.85 -7.66 9.55
N LEU A 98 -4.39 -8.86 9.36
CA LEU A 98 -5.17 -9.25 8.20
C LEU A 98 -6.36 -10.09 8.65
N THR A 99 -7.57 -9.67 8.30
CA THR A 99 -8.79 -10.44 8.56
C THR A 99 -9.53 -10.74 7.28
N TYR A 100 -10.13 -11.93 7.24
CA TYR A 100 -11.02 -12.41 6.20
C TYR A 100 -12.36 -12.70 6.84
N THR A 101 -13.43 -12.11 6.32
CA THR A 101 -14.80 -12.50 6.63
C THR A 101 -15.48 -12.90 5.33
N VAL A 102 -15.99 -14.12 5.25
CA VAL A 102 -16.80 -14.56 4.12
C VAL A 102 -18.25 -14.60 4.55
N VAL A 103 -19.09 -13.87 3.85
CA VAL A 103 -20.51 -13.74 4.14
C VAL A 103 -21.32 -14.37 3.02
N GLY A 104 -22.29 -15.21 3.36
CA GLY A 104 -23.25 -15.74 2.40
C GLY A 104 -24.36 -14.74 2.12
N ILE A 105 -24.66 -14.51 0.84
CA ILE A 105 -25.74 -13.64 0.37
C ILE A 105 -26.83 -14.52 -0.23
N ARG A 106 -28.07 -14.26 0.19
CA ARG A 106 -29.27 -14.86 -0.39
C ARG A 106 -30.08 -13.80 -1.10
N THR A 107 -30.57 -14.13 -2.29
CA THR A 107 -31.35 -13.26 -3.15
C THR A 107 -32.74 -13.86 -3.32
N ARG A 108 -33.77 -13.07 -3.03
CA ARG A 108 -35.16 -13.43 -3.32
C ARG A 108 -35.63 -12.62 -4.52
N PHE A 109 -35.94 -13.31 -5.61
CA PHE A 109 -36.54 -12.68 -6.78
C PHE A 109 -38.02 -12.44 -6.50
N SER A 110 -38.49 -11.23 -6.80
CA SER A 110 -39.92 -10.93 -6.76
C SER A 110 -40.57 -11.42 -8.05
N GLU A 111 -41.70 -12.12 -7.92
CA GLU A 111 -42.59 -12.26 -9.07
C GLU A 111 -43.15 -10.86 -9.38
N SER A 112 -43.19 -10.50 -10.67
CA SER A 112 -43.59 -9.17 -11.13
C SER A 112 -44.92 -8.77 -10.50
N SER A 113 -44.88 -7.84 -9.54
CA SER A 113 -46.09 -7.36 -8.87
C SER A 113 -46.37 -5.92 -9.28
N ASP A 114 -47.66 -5.63 -9.48
CA ASP A 114 -48.26 -4.38 -9.98
C ASP A 114 -47.95 -3.12 -9.15
N ASP A 115 -47.18 -3.22 -8.07
CA ASP A 115 -46.94 -2.13 -7.12
C ASP A 115 -45.60 -1.41 -7.34
N THR A 116 -45.21 -1.26 -8.61
CA THR A 116 -43.94 -0.61 -8.99
C THR A 116 -43.86 0.84 -8.51
N ALA A 117 -44.98 1.56 -8.53
CA ALA A 117 -45.04 2.96 -8.09
C ALA A 117 -44.81 3.13 -6.58
N ALA A 118 -45.37 2.25 -5.75
CA ALA A 118 -45.15 2.29 -4.30
C ALA A 118 -43.71 1.95 -3.93
N ARG A 119 -43.09 0.99 -4.62
CA ARG A 119 -41.65 0.67 -4.43
C ARG A 119 -40.75 1.84 -4.79
N GLU A 120 -41.02 2.52 -5.90
CA GLU A 120 -40.24 3.68 -6.34
C GLU A 120 -40.40 4.86 -5.37
N ALA A 121 -41.60 5.04 -4.80
CA ALA A 121 -41.81 6.03 -3.74
C ALA A 121 -41.01 5.67 -2.47
N ALA A 122 -41.07 4.41 -2.02
CA ALA A 122 -40.31 3.93 -0.87
C ALA A 122 -38.79 4.04 -1.07
N PHE A 123 -38.30 3.77 -2.29
CA PHE A 123 -36.90 3.99 -2.66
C PHE A 123 -36.53 5.46 -2.51
N ARG A 124 -37.29 6.38 -3.10
CA ARG A 124 -37.04 7.83 -2.98
C ARG A 124 -37.07 8.31 -1.54
N ASP A 125 -38.00 7.81 -0.73
CA ASP A 125 -38.08 8.12 0.70
C ASP A 125 -36.83 7.61 1.45
N SER A 126 -36.30 6.44 1.06
CA SER A 126 -35.10 5.86 1.67
C SER A 126 -33.80 6.63 1.39
N LEU A 127 -33.78 7.48 0.35
CA LEU A 127 -32.58 8.28 0.01
C LEU A 127 -32.25 9.33 1.08
N SER A 128 -33.24 9.77 1.86
CA SER A 128 -33.05 10.78 2.88
C SER A 128 -32.64 10.13 4.20
N GLY A 129 -31.43 10.46 4.69
CA GLY A 129 -30.96 10.01 6.01
C GLY A 129 -30.22 8.68 6.02
N THR A 130 -29.89 8.10 4.86
CA THR A 130 -29.00 6.95 4.76
C THR A 130 -27.65 7.32 4.12
N ALA A 131 -26.57 6.70 4.59
CA ALA A 131 -25.25 6.79 3.96
C ALA A 131 -25.05 5.71 2.87
N ASN A 132 -25.92 4.69 2.81
CA ASN A 132 -25.84 3.58 1.88
C ASN A 132 -27.22 3.25 1.31
N VAL A 133 -27.29 2.97 0.03
CA VAL A 133 -28.51 2.61 -0.68
C VAL A 133 -28.27 1.28 -1.40
N ASP A 134 -29.06 0.26 -1.06
CA ASP A 134 -29.10 -1.02 -1.77
C ASP A 134 -30.55 -1.28 -2.19
N ALA A 135 -30.82 -1.11 -3.47
CA ALA A 135 -32.15 -1.27 -4.05
C ALA A 135 -32.03 -1.97 -5.40
N ALA A 136 -32.86 -2.98 -5.60
CA ALA A 136 -33.02 -3.66 -6.86
C ALA A 136 -34.51 -3.79 -7.18
N ARG A 137 -34.83 -3.74 -8.47
CA ARG A 137 -36.22 -3.74 -8.95
C ARG A 137 -36.87 -5.12 -8.80
N ASP A 138 -36.15 -6.15 -9.23
CA ASP A 138 -36.70 -7.48 -9.46
C ASP A 138 -36.25 -8.51 -8.41
N TYR A 139 -35.45 -8.08 -7.45
CA TYR A 139 -34.98 -8.93 -6.37
C TYR A 139 -34.66 -8.11 -5.11
N VAL A 140 -34.65 -8.80 -3.99
CA VAL A 140 -34.20 -8.29 -2.71
C VAL A 140 -33.06 -9.17 -2.22
N ARG A 141 -31.95 -8.54 -1.82
CA ARG A 141 -30.89 -9.23 -1.08
C ARG A 141 -31.30 -9.28 0.40
N GLU A 142 -31.24 -10.45 1.00
CA GLU A 142 -31.38 -10.55 2.45
C GLU A 142 -30.20 -9.84 3.12
N SER A 143 -30.48 -8.75 3.85
CA SER A 143 -29.46 -7.96 4.53
C SER A 143 -28.94 -8.66 5.79
N GLY A 144 -27.68 -8.42 6.13
CA GLY A 144 -27.03 -9.02 7.32
C GLY A 144 -26.55 -10.45 7.13
N GLY A 145 -26.07 -10.78 5.92
CA GLY A 145 -25.72 -12.13 5.49
C GLY A 145 -24.99 -12.99 6.52
N MET A 146 -25.18 -14.31 6.42
CA MET A 146 -24.66 -15.24 7.42
C MET A 146 -23.15 -15.44 7.23
N PRO A 147 -22.32 -15.19 8.25
CA PRO A 147 -20.87 -15.37 8.15
C PRO A 147 -20.53 -16.86 8.05
N ILE A 148 -19.90 -17.23 6.93
CA ILE A 148 -19.44 -18.58 6.60
C ILE A 148 -18.06 -18.83 7.21
N LEU A 149 -17.15 -17.85 7.09
CA LEU A 149 -15.78 -17.94 7.58
C LEU A 149 -15.37 -16.62 8.23
N ARG A 150 -14.64 -16.73 9.35
CA ARG A 150 -13.90 -15.63 9.95
C ARG A 150 -12.50 -16.12 10.26
N GLN A 151 -11.51 -15.44 9.70
CA GLN A 151 -10.12 -15.77 9.93
C GLN A 151 -9.34 -14.48 10.15
N GLY A 152 -8.46 -14.47 11.15
CA GLY A 152 -7.60 -13.35 11.45
C GLY A 152 -6.17 -13.81 11.62
N LEU A 153 -5.23 -12.98 11.19
CA LEU A 153 -3.81 -13.15 11.42
C LEU A 153 -3.23 -11.82 11.93
N LEU A 154 -2.49 -11.89 13.04
CA LEU A 154 -1.65 -10.79 13.51
C LEU A 154 -0.20 -11.14 13.20
N PHE A 155 0.55 -10.16 12.72
CA PHE A 155 1.96 -10.30 12.37
C PHE A 155 2.86 -9.75 13.47
N SER A 156 4.17 -9.95 13.30
CA SER A 156 5.19 -9.44 14.21
C SER A 156 5.01 -7.94 14.47
N GLY A 157 5.17 -7.54 15.74
CA GLY A 157 4.90 -6.18 16.20
C GLY A 157 3.44 -5.96 16.65
N ALA A 158 2.45 -6.62 16.05
CA ALA A 158 1.04 -6.43 16.43
C ALA A 158 0.63 -7.23 17.68
N THR A 159 1.31 -8.33 17.99
CA THR A 159 1.00 -9.22 19.12
C THR A 159 2.27 -9.61 19.88
N PRO A 160 2.21 -9.85 21.22
CA PRO A 160 3.34 -10.40 21.97
C PRO A 160 3.60 -11.88 21.67
N LEU A 161 2.67 -12.57 20.99
CA LEU A 161 2.81 -13.97 20.62
C LEU A 161 3.77 -14.16 19.44
N PRO A 162 4.44 -15.33 19.32
CA PRO A 162 5.24 -15.66 18.15
C PRO A 162 4.42 -15.52 16.86
N SER A 163 4.90 -14.71 15.91
CA SER A 163 4.20 -14.38 14.67
C SER A 163 5.20 -14.07 13.55
N GLU A 164 4.78 -14.29 12.31
CA GLU A 164 5.62 -14.06 11.12
C GLU A 164 5.83 -12.56 10.88
N PRO A 165 6.99 -12.14 10.34
CA PRO A 165 7.17 -10.78 9.82
C PRO A 165 6.29 -10.55 8.58
N SER A 166 6.02 -9.29 8.25
CA SER A 166 5.20 -8.94 7.08
C SER A 166 5.47 -7.54 6.56
N ASP A 167 6.74 -7.17 6.60
CA ASP A 167 7.23 -5.95 5.99
C ASP A 167 7.16 -6.08 4.45
N LEU A 168 6.82 -4.99 3.78
CA LEU A 168 6.69 -4.88 2.33
C LEU A 168 7.50 -3.67 1.86
N ASN A 169 8.52 -3.93 1.06
CA ASN A 169 9.31 -2.87 0.42
C ASN A 169 8.48 -2.16 -0.65
N PRO A 170 8.84 -0.92 -1.03
CA PRO A 170 8.20 -0.22 -2.14
C PRO A 170 8.14 -1.08 -3.42
N GLY A 171 6.94 -1.24 -3.99
CA GLY A 171 6.70 -2.07 -5.17
C GLY A 171 6.60 -3.57 -4.92
N GLU A 172 6.84 -4.05 -3.69
CA GLU A 172 6.74 -5.47 -3.34
C GLU A 172 5.28 -5.94 -3.27
N SER A 173 5.03 -7.15 -3.75
CA SER A 173 3.72 -7.80 -3.74
C SER A 173 3.79 -9.17 -3.09
N VAL A 174 2.85 -9.46 -2.18
CA VAL A 174 2.71 -10.77 -1.52
C VAL A 174 1.28 -11.27 -1.67
N SER A 175 1.14 -12.51 -2.15
CA SER A 175 -0.14 -13.17 -2.36
C SER A 175 -0.37 -14.29 -1.34
N ARG A 176 -1.61 -14.47 -0.89
CA ARG A 176 -2.04 -15.64 -0.11
C ARG A 176 -3.37 -16.17 -0.61
N ASP A 177 -3.46 -17.50 -0.65
CA ASP A 177 -4.69 -18.21 -0.99
C ASP A 177 -5.45 -18.63 0.27
N VAL A 178 -6.77 -18.47 0.21
CA VAL A 178 -7.71 -19.01 1.20
C VAL A 178 -8.79 -19.76 0.44
N ILE A 179 -9.06 -21.01 0.83
CA ILE A 179 -10.15 -21.80 0.26
C ILE A 179 -11.31 -21.79 1.25
N VAL A 180 -12.49 -21.37 0.78
CA VAL A 180 -13.75 -21.44 1.54
C VAL A 180 -14.73 -22.36 0.82
N TYR A 181 -15.65 -22.92 1.59
CA TYR A 181 -16.73 -23.77 1.09
C TYR A 181 -18.07 -23.09 1.39
N ALA A 182 -18.89 -22.91 0.36
CA ALA A 182 -20.22 -22.31 0.49
C ALA A 182 -21.30 -23.29 0.00
N ASP A 183 -22.43 -23.34 0.71
CA ASP A 183 -23.57 -24.16 0.32
C ASP A 183 -24.47 -23.40 -0.66
N ARG A 184 -24.56 -23.90 -1.90
CA ARG A 184 -25.35 -23.29 -2.98
C ARG A 184 -26.86 -23.44 -2.82
N LYS A 185 -27.34 -24.24 -1.85
CA LYS A 185 -28.76 -24.31 -1.49
C LYS A 185 -29.15 -23.24 -0.49
N THR A 186 -28.19 -22.77 0.31
CA THR A 186 -28.40 -21.75 1.34
C THR A 186 -28.13 -20.36 0.80
N PHE A 187 -27.13 -20.23 -0.07
CA PHE A 187 -26.65 -18.95 -0.57
C PHE A 187 -26.64 -18.92 -2.10
N ASP A 188 -26.85 -17.73 -2.65
CA ASP A 188 -26.79 -17.44 -4.09
C ASP A 188 -25.44 -16.84 -4.48
N ALA A 189 -24.81 -16.11 -3.56
CA ALA A 189 -23.49 -15.55 -3.73
C ALA A 189 -22.74 -15.57 -2.40
N VAL A 190 -21.43 -15.37 -2.46
CA VAL A 190 -20.62 -15.07 -1.29
C VAL A 190 -19.90 -13.75 -1.46
N ARG A 191 -19.73 -13.02 -0.37
CA ARG A 191 -18.94 -11.80 -0.29
C ARG A 191 -17.71 -12.05 0.56
N PHE A 192 -16.55 -11.92 -0.03
CA PHE A 192 -15.27 -11.99 0.65
C PHE A 192 -14.84 -10.60 1.06
N GLU A 193 -14.79 -10.36 2.35
CA GLU A 193 -14.31 -9.12 2.94
C GLU A 193 -12.92 -9.32 3.51
N VAL A 194 -12.00 -8.47 3.10
CA VAL A 194 -10.62 -8.44 3.54
C VAL A 194 -10.39 -7.11 4.23
N ARG A 195 -9.91 -7.13 5.48
CA ARG A 195 -9.45 -5.92 6.17
C ARG A 195 -7.97 -6.07 6.49
N LEU A 196 -7.22 -5.03 6.18
CA LEU A 196 -5.78 -4.95 6.40
C LEU A 196 -5.48 -3.79 7.33
N ALA A 197 -4.70 -4.05 8.36
CA ALA A 197 -4.15 -3.04 9.26
C ALA A 197 -2.62 -2.99 9.07
N TYR A 198 -2.08 -1.79 8.85
CA TYR A 198 -0.68 -1.58 8.53
C TYR A 198 -0.16 -0.26 9.10
N ALA A 199 1.15 -0.13 9.23
CA ALA A 199 1.84 1.10 9.62
C ALA A 199 3.10 1.26 8.76
N LYS A 200 3.73 2.43 8.82
CA LYS A 200 5.06 2.59 8.25
C LYS A 200 6.06 1.69 8.97
N GLU A 201 7.03 1.14 8.25
CA GLU A 201 8.03 0.23 8.84
C GLU A 201 8.85 0.87 9.98
N ASP A 202 9.22 2.14 9.80
CA ASP A 202 10.00 2.93 10.77
C ASP A 202 9.18 3.44 11.96
N ASP A 203 7.84 3.37 11.88
CA ASP A 203 6.98 3.79 13.00
C ASP A 203 6.98 2.74 14.12
N PRO A 204 6.78 3.14 15.38
CA PRO A 204 6.58 2.19 16.48
C PRO A 204 5.40 1.24 16.17
N PRO A 205 5.57 -0.08 16.38
CA PRO A 205 4.50 -1.02 16.09
C PRO A 205 3.30 -0.81 17.03
N VAL A 206 2.10 -0.79 16.47
CA VAL A 206 0.85 -0.69 17.23
C VAL A 206 0.35 -2.09 17.56
N ARG A 207 0.17 -2.36 18.85
CA ARG A 207 -0.42 -3.63 19.30
C ARG A 207 -1.89 -3.70 18.88
N LEU A 208 -2.29 -4.83 18.32
CA LEU A 208 -3.65 -5.07 17.85
C LEU A 208 -4.29 -6.24 18.60
N ARG A 209 -5.61 -6.23 18.63
CA ARG A 209 -6.46 -7.36 19.05
C ARG A 209 -7.57 -7.55 18.04
N PHE A 210 -8.13 -8.75 18.00
CA PHE A 210 -9.33 -9.02 17.21
C PHE A 210 -10.58 -8.51 17.92
N GLU A 211 -11.55 -8.08 17.13
CA GLU A 211 -12.87 -7.69 17.60
C GLU A 211 -13.92 -8.17 16.60
N ALA A 212 -15.02 -8.73 17.10
CA ALA A 212 -16.17 -9.06 16.28
C ALA A 212 -17.12 -7.85 16.24
N GLY A 213 -17.34 -7.32 15.04
CA GLY A 213 -18.32 -6.26 14.81
C GLY A 213 -19.76 -6.74 15.01
N ALA A 214 -20.68 -5.79 15.19
CA ALA A 214 -22.12 -6.07 15.35
C ALA A 214 -22.74 -6.71 14.10
N ASP A 215 -22.15 -6.46 12.94
CA ASP A 215 -22.44 -7.08 11.63
C ASP A 215 -21.85 -8.50 11.49
N GLY A 216 -21.17 -8.98 12.54
CA GLY A 216 -20.49 -10.25 12.54
C GLY A 216 -19.17 -10.24 11.78
N VAL A 217 -18.65 -9.08 11.34
CA VAL A 217 -17.37 -8.98 10.63
C VAL A 217 -16.21 -9.04 11.62
N LEU A 218 -15.16 -9.79 11.29
CA LEU A 218 -13.93 -9.81 12.08
C LEU A 218 -13.04 -8.61 11.73
N ALA A 219 -12.73 -7.79 12.72
CA ALA A 219 -11.86 -6.63 12.60
C ALA A 219 -10.62 -6.76 13.49
N THR A 220 -9.61 -5.94 13.21
CA THR A 220 -8.51 -5.68 14.13
C THR A 220 -8.60 -4.26 14.63
N VAL A 221 -8.45 -4.08 15.94
CA VAL A 221 -8.44 -2.77 16.60
C VAL A 221 -7.17 -2.62 17.43
N ALA A 222 -6.77 -1.39 17.71
CA ALA A 222 -5.65 -1.13 18.62
C ALA A 222 -5.96 -1.70 20.01
N ALA A 223 -5.01 -2.42 20.59
CA ALA A 223 -5.13 -2.98 21.93
C ALA A 223 -5.04 -1.87 23.01
N GLU A 224 -4.29 -0.81 22.71
CA GLU A 224 -4.13 0.39 23.52
C GLU A 224 -4.73 1.61 22.82
N PRO A 225 -5.12 2.68 23.55
CA PRO A 225 -5.61 3.90 22.94
C PRO A 225 -4.64 4.48 21.92
N CYS A 226 -5.06 4.54 20.66
CA CYS A 226 -4.29 5.09 19.55
C CYS A 226 -5.07 6.24 18.92
N PRO A 227 -5.10 7.43 19.54
CA PRO A 227 -5.94 8.53 19.10
C PRO A 227 -5.41 9.15 17.80
N ALA A 228 -6.33 9.43 16.88
CA ALA A 228 -6.05 10.31 15.74
C ALA A 228 -5.72 11.73 16.23
N PRO A 229 -4.85 12.49 15.53
CA PRO A 229 -4.20 12.16 14.25
C PRO A 229 -2.84 11.43 14.41
N LYS A 230 -2.37 11.23 15.64
CA LYS A 230 -1.01 10.72 15.93
C LYS A 230 -0.87 9.21 15.79
N CYS A 231 -1.97 8.49 15.66
CA CYS A 231 -1.96 7.05 15.47
C CYS A 231 -1.30 6.69 14.11
N PRO A 232 -0.19 5.93 14.11
CA PRO A 232 0.48 5.51 12.88
C PRO A 232 -0.28 4.37 12.18
N LEU A 233 -1.26 3.76 12.85
CA LEU A 233 -2.10 2.72 12.30
C LEU A 233 -2.94 3.26 11.13
N ARG A 234 -2.93 2.51 10.04
CA ARG A 234 -3.79 2.68 8.88
C ARG A 234 -4.56 1.39 8.65
N THR A 235 -5.79 1.54 8.17
CA THR A 235 -6.66 0.40 7.84
C THR A 235 -7.19 0.59 6.44
N THR A 236 -7.37 -0.51 5.73
CA THR A 236 -8.06 -0.53 4.44
C THR A 236 -8.91 -1.78 4.37
N ASP A 237 -10.07 -1.66 3.75
CA ASP A 237 -11.00 -2.75 3.56
C ASP A 237 -11.38 -2.91 2.08
N PHE A 238 -11.68 -4.15 1.71
CA PHE A 238 -12.04 -4.51 0.35
C PHE A 238 -13.05 -5.64 0.40
N ALA A 239 -14.03 -5.60 -0.50
CA ALA A 239 -15.00 -6.67 -0.66
C ALA A 239 -15.06 -7.12 -2.11
N THR A 240 -15.19 -8.42 -2.33
CA THR A 240 -15.40 -9.00 -3.66
C THR A 240 -16.50 -10.05 -3.56
N GLU A 241 -17.47 -9.99 -4.47
CA GLU A 241 -18.59 -10.92 -4.51
C GLU A 241 -18.36 -12.00 -5.57
N PHE A 242 -18.84 -13.21 -5.29
CA PHE A 242 -18.76 -14.36 -6.18
C PHE A 242 -20.11 -15.06 -6.24
N SER A 243 -20.69 -15.16 -7.43
CA SER A 243 -21.93 -15.89 -7.67
C SER A 243 -21.71 -17.40 -7.53
N LEU A 244 -22.64 -18.09 -6.86
CA LEU A 244 -22.65 -19.55 -6.73
C LEU A 244 -23.42 -20.26 -7.85
N TRP A 245 -24.05 -19.48 -8.75
CA TRP A 245 -24.80 -19.93 -9.92
C TRP A 245 -23.86 -20.33 -11.06
#